data_AF-A0A1A9Z7U2-F1
#
_entry.id   AF-A0A1A9Z7U2-F1
#
_cell.length_a   1.000
_cell.length_b   1.000
_cell.length_c   1.000
_cell.angle_alpha   90.00
_cell.angle_beta   90.00
_cell.angle_gamma   90.00
#
_symmetry.space_group_name_H-M   'P 1'
#
loop_
_entity.id
_entity.type
_entity.pdbx_description
1 polymer ?
#
loop_
_entity_poly.entity_id
_entity_poly.type
_entity_poly.pdbx_seq_one_letter_code
_entity_poly.pdbx_strand_id
1 'polypeptide(L)'
;MKSWILVLFTVGAVTIIDAEKKKAAADNKVILLYHKRACLEREGLSEDAFPSDDVHELFSAVFQLESEVVPYETKCFLRCWLKRIQVMSDHLTMLNRRMNPDSTCERAARAASRGDECEFAFLYQKCDHLLDVNEFDY
;
A
#
# COMPACT_ATOMS: atom_id res chain seq x y z
N MET A 1 -38.15 26.79 -12.45
CA MET A 1 -37.81 25.58 -11.66
C MET A 1 -37.32 26.06 -10.30
N LYS A 2 -38.15 25.89 -9.25
CA LYS A 2 -37.92 26.46 -7.92
C LYS A 2 -37.41 25.32 -7.02
N SER A 3 -36.15 25.40 -6.63
CA SER A 3 -35.50 24.43 -5.73
C SER A 3 -36.04 24.61 -4.31
N TRP A 4 -36.48 23.52 -3.69
CA TRP A 4 -36.91 23.48 -2.29
C TRP A 4 -35.86 22.70 -1.50
N ILE A 5 -35.00 23.40 -0.76
CA ILE A 5 -34.15 22.80 0.27
C ILE A 5 -34.92 22.94 1.59
N LEU A 6 -35.51 21.84 2.05
CA LEU A 6 -36.08 21.75 3.38
C LEU A 6 -34.93 21.56 4.38
N VAL A 7 -34.57 22.63 5.09
CA VAL A 7 -33.68 22.56 6.24
C VAL A 7 -34.52 22.57 7.51
N LEU A 8 -34.68 21.40 8.12
CA LEU A 8 -35.24 21.25 9.47
C LEU A 8 -34.08 21.24 10.46
N PHE A 9 -33.85 22.35 11.16
CA PHE A 9 -32.92 22.43 12.27
C PHE A 9 -33.59 21.90 13.54
N THR A 10 -33.34 20.62 13.86
CA THR A 10 -33.45 20.13 15.24
C THR A 10 -32.07 20.16 15.87
N VAL A 11 -31.96 20.81 17.04
CA VAL A 11 -30.73 20.90 17.85
C VAL A 11 -30.25 19.48 18.19
N GLY A 12 -29.27 19.01 17.44
CA GLY A 12 -28.60 17.72 17.57
C GLY A 12 -27.44 17.78 16.59
N ALA A 13 -26.23 17.45 17.07
CA ALA A 13 -24.98 17.60 16.34
C ALA A 13 -25.15 17.31 14.84
N VAL A 14 -24.89 18.31 14.00
CA VAL A 14 -24.87 18.14 12.54
C VAL A 14 -23.68 17.23 12.24
N THR A 15 -23.89 15.92 12.26
CA THR A 15 -22.99 14.98 11.61
C THR A 15 -23.15 15.23 10.12
N ILE A 16 -22.33 16.11 9.56
CA ILE A 16 -22.13 16.18 8.11
C ILE A 16 -21.46 14.85 7.77
N ILE A 17 -22.27 13.85 7.47
CA ILE A 17 -21.79 12.62 6.84
C ILE A 17 -21.40 13.05 5.44
N ASP A 18 -20.13 13.39 5.29
CA ASP A 18 -19.53 13.81 4.04
C ASP A 18 -19.59 12.64 3.05
N ALA A 19 -20.65 12.61 2.26
CA ALA A 19 -20.92 11.56 1.29
C ALA A 19 -19.83 11.52 0.19
N GLU A 20 -19.17 12.64 -0.06
CA GLU A 20 -18.06 12.74 -1.03
C GLU A 20 -16.82 12.03 -0.48
N LYS A 21 -16.46 12.27 0.80
CA LYS A 21 -15.37 11.53 1.46
C LYS A 21 -15.63 10.02 1.49
N LYS A 22 -16.86 9.59 1.78
CA LYS A 22 -17.22 8.17 1.77
C LYS A 22 -17.10 7.56 0.38
N LYS A 23 -17.47 8.31 -0.66
CA LYS A 23 -17.33 7.86 -2.05
C LYS A 23 -15.86 7.75 -2.46
N ALA A 24 -15.05 8.76 -2.17
CA ALA A 24 -13.61 8.74 -2.45
C ALA A 24 -12.91 7.57 -1.75
N ALA A 25 -13.24 7.31 -0.47
CA ALA A 25 -12.70 6.16 0.26
C ALA A 25 -13.12 4.81 -0.36
N ALA A 26 -14.36 4.69 -0.83
CA ALA A 26 -14.84 3.50 -1.53
C ALA A 26 -14.12 3.29 -2.87
N ASP A 27 -13.96 4.36 -3.65
CA ASP A 27 -13.26 4.34 -4.94
C ASP A 27 -11.77 3.95 -4.74
N ASN A 28 -11.10 4.50 -3.72
CA ASN A 28 -9.74 4.12 -3.35
C ASN A 28 -9.64 2.64 -2.94
N LYS A 29 -10.57 2.14 -2.12
CA LYS A 29 -10.59 0.72 -1.75
C LYS A 29 -10.71 -0.18 -2.99
N VAL A 30 -11.55 0.18 -3.96
CA VAL A 30 -11.70 -0.58 -5.21
C VAL A 30 -10.40 -0.60 -6.02
N ILE A 31 -9.69 0.52 -6.11
CA ILE A 31 -8.40 0.62 -6.81
C ILE A 31 -7.34 -0.26 -6.12
N LEU A 32 -7.25 -0.21 -4.80
CA LEU A 32 -6.31 -1.03 -4.02
C LEU A 32 -6.59 -2.54 -4.19
N LEU A 33 -7.85 -2.95 -4.15
CA LEU A 33 -8.26 -4.33 -4.40
C LEU A 33 -7.92 -4.77 -5.83
N TYR A 34 -8.09 -3.89 -6.82
CA TYR A 34 -7.69 -4.16 -8.20
C TYR A 34 -6.18 -4.41 -8.31
N HIS A 35 -5.35 -3.59 -7.65
CA HIS A 35 -3.90 -3.79 -7.61
C HIS A 35 -3.52 -5.09 -6.90
N LYS A 36 -4.19 -5.42 -5.79
CA LYS A 36 -3.95 -6.65 -5.02
C LYS A 36 -4.19 -7.87 -5.90
N ARG A 37 -5.38 -7.96 -6.53
CA ARG A 37 -5.72 -9.08 -7.41
C ARG A 37 -4.71 -9.22 -8.55
N ALA A 38 -4.35 -8.12 -9.19
CA ALA A 38 -3.39 -8.16 -10.29
C ALA A 38 -1.99 -8.65 -9.87
N CYS A 39 -1.56 -8.36 -8.63
CA CYS A 39 -0.31 -8.87 -8.10
C CYS A 39 -0.38 -10.32 -7.64
N LEU A 40 -1.51 -10.75 -7.07
CA LEU A 40 -1.74 -12.17 -6.80
C LEU A 40 -1.66 -13.00 -8.08
N GLU A 41 -2.36 -12.57 -9.14
CA GLU A 41 -2.34 -13.25 -10.44
C GLU A 41 -0.94 -13.29 -11.05
N ARG A 42 -0.23 -12.15 -11.01
CA ARG A 42 1.12 -12.05 -11.58
C ARG A 42 2.12 -12.98 -10.90
N GLU A 43 2.04 -13.09 -9.58
CA GLU A 43 2.97 -13.90 -8.78
C GLU A 43 2.46 -15.34 -8.58
N GLY A 44 1.34 -15.73 -9.21
CA GLY A 44 0.79 -17.09 -9.15
C GLY A 44 0.24 -17.48 -7.77
N LEU A 45 -0.24 -16.50 -7.00
CA LEU A 45 -0.74 -16.69 -5.63
C LEU A 45 -2.27 -16.83 -5.61
N SER A 46 -2.77 -17.65 -4.69
CA SER A 46 -4.22 -17.77 -4.43
C SER A 46 -4.77 -16.46 -3.88
N GLU A 47 -6.05 -16.18 -4.15
CA GLU A 47 -6.77 -15.08 -3.48
C GLU A 47 -6.76 -15.25 -1.94
N ASP A 48 -6.65 -16.49 -1.46
CA ASP A 48 -6.57 -16.81 -0.03
C ASP A 48 -5.18 -16.59 0.59
N ALA A 49 -4.15 -16.32 -0.22
CA ALA A 49 -2.79 -16.10 0.30
C ALA A 49 -2.73 -14.89 1.24
N PHE A 50 -3.54 -13.87 0.95
CA PHE A 50 -3.64 -12.64 1.73
C PHE A 50 -5.13 -12.32 1.99
N PRO A 51 -5.72 -12.86 3.06
CA PRO A 51 -7.17 -12.74 3.29
C PRO A 51 -7.60 -11.33 3.69
N SER A 52 -6.71 -10.51 4.24
CA SER A 52 -7.02 -9.10 4.51
C SER A 52 -7.09 -8.31 3.20
N ASP A 53 -8.17 -7.54 3.02
CA ASP A 53 -8.29 -6.54 1.95
C ASP A 53 -7.23 -5.44 2.09
N ASP A 54 -6.67 -5.29 3.29
CA ASP A 54 -5.67 -4.29 3.62
C ASP A 54 -4.25 -4.85 3.50
N VAL A 55 -3.56 -4.44 2.43
CA VAL A 55 -2.16 -4.79 2.19
C VAL A 55 -1.25 -4.16 3.25
N HIS A 56 -1.63 -3.04 3.85
CA HIS A 56 -0.86 -2.42 4.93
C HIS A 56 -0.85 -3.30 6.16
N GLU A 57 -2.04 -3.68 6.65
CA GLU A 57 -2.19 -4.52 7.83
C GLU A 57 -1.38 -5.81 7.71
N LEU A 58 -1.45 -6.45 6.54
CA LEU A 58 -0.65 -7.63 6.23
C LEU A 58 0.85 -7.34 6.39
N PHE A 59 1.36 -6.32 5.69
CA PHE A 59 2.81 -6.09 5.65
C PHE A 59 3.37 -5.50 6.94
N SER A 60 2.60 -4.74 7.71
CA SER A 60 2.99 -4.31 9.05
C SER A 60 3.32 -5.49 9.96
N ALA A 61 2.59 -6.61 9.86
CA ALA A 61 2.92 -7.83 10.58
C ALA A 61 4.14 -8.55 9.98
N VAL A 62 4.23 -8.63 8.65
CA VAL A 62 5.34 -9.33 7.96
C VAL A 62 6.69 -8.62 8.18
N PHE A 63 6.74 -7.29 8.30
CA PHE A 63 7.97 -6.55 8.54
C PHE A 63 8.58 -6.77 9.93
N GLN A 64 7.81 -7.30 10.88
CA GLN A 64 8.34 -7.72 12.19
C GLN A 64 9.17 -9.02 12.09
N LEU A 65 9.09 -9.74 10.98
CA LEU A 65 9.80 -10.99 10.75
C LEU A 65 11.16 -10.75 10.09
N GLU A 66 12.10 -11.67 10.32
CA GLU A 66 13.36 -11.68 9.57
C GLU A 66 13.16 -12.08 8.11
N SER A 67 14.00 -11.53 7.22
CA SER A 67 13.82 -11.73 5.78
C SER A 67 13.84 -13.22 5.41
N GLU A 68 14.69 -13.99 6.05
CA GLU A 68 14.90 -15.41 5.80
C GLU A 68 13.66 -16.27 6.09
N VAL A 69 12.76 -15.81 6.95
CA VAL A 69 11.53 -16.54 7.31
C VAL A 69 10.31 -16.08 6.51
N VAL A 70 10.41 -14.97 5.78
CA VAL A 70 9.33 -14.49 4.92
C VAL A 70 9.36 -15.25 3.59
N PRO A 71 8.25 -15.87 3.16
CA PRO A 71 8.18 -16.57 1.88
C PRO A 71 8.58 -15.67 0.71
N TYR A 72 9.32 -16.23 -0.24
CA TYR A 72 9.84 -15.49 -1.39
C TYR A 72 8.70 -14.86 -2.21
N GLU A 73 7.62 -15.61 -2.39
CA GLU A 73 6.43 -15.19 -3.12
C GLU A 73 5.75 -13.97 -2.45
N THR A 74 5.77 -13.91 -1.12
CA THR A 74 5.27 -12.73 -0.37
C THR A 74 6.11 -11.49 -0.65
N LYS A 75 7.43 -11.63 -0.75
CA LYS A 75 8.32 -10.52 -1.12
C LYS A 75 8.09 -10.09 -2.57
N CYS A 76 7.85 -11.04 -3.48
CA CYS A 76 7.53 -10.73 -4.87
C CYS A 76 6.17 -10.06 -5.04
N PHE A 77 5.18 -10.45 -4.24
CA PHE A 77 3.91 -9.72 -4.16
C PHE A 77 4.14 -8.26 -3.75
N LEU A 78 4.94 -8.01 -2.70
CA LEU A 78 5.28 -6.65 -2.27
C LEU A 78 5.96 -5.85 -3.38
N ARG A 79 6.94 -6.44 -4.08
CA ARG A 79 7.59 -5.81 -5.23
C ARG A 79 6.57 -5.44 -6.31
N CYS A 80 5.66 -6.35 -6.66
CA CYS A 80 4.59 -6.05 -7.61
C CYS A 80 3.72 -4.89 -7.13
N TRP A 81 3.33 -4.92 -5.85
CA TRP A 81 2.50 -3.89 -5.23
C TRP A 81 3.15 -2.52 -5.35
N LEU A 82 4.40 -2.37 -4.87
CA LEU A 82 5.15 -1.12 -4.92
C LEU A 82 5.32 -0.57 -6.34
N LYS A 83 5.47 -1.45 -7.33
CA LYS A 83 5.52 -1.02 -8.75
C LYS A 83 4.17 -0.51 -9.24
N ARG A 84 3.08 -1.17 -8.87
CA ARG A 84 1.72 -0.77 -9.28
C ARG A 84 1.29 0.57 -8.70
N ILE A 85 1.63 0.82 -7.43
CA ILE A 85 1.37 2.12 -6.78
C ILE A 85 2.46 3.17 -7.09
N GLN A 86 3.34 2.90 -8.06
CA GLN A 86 4.36 3.82 -8.57
C GLN A 86 5.37 4.30 -7.51
N VAL A 87 5.60 3.49 -6.47
CA VAL A 87 6.61 3.74 -5.44
C VAL A 87 7.97 3.19 -5.86
N MET A 88 7.98 2.10 -6.63
CA MET A 88 9.18 1.42 -7.15
C MET A 88 9.13 1.31 -8.67
N SER A 89 10.29 1.39 -9.34
CA SER A 89 10.47 1.00 -10.74
C SER A 89 11.36 -0.24 -10.85
N ASP A 90 11.66 -0.65 -12.09
CA ASP A 90 12.64 -1.71 -12.33
C ASP A 90 14.05 -1.31 -11.86
N HIS A 91 14.93 -2.32 -11.76
CA HIS A 91 16.34 -2.18 -11.44
C HIS A 91 16.60 -1.58 -10.05
N LEU A 92 15.84 -2.09 -9.06
CA LEU A 92 15.99 -1.80 -7.63
C LEU A 92 15.84 -0.30 -7.30
N THR A 93 15.00 0.44 -8.03
CA THR A 93 14.94 1.90 -7.95
C THR A 93 13.63 2.37 -7.32
N MET A 94 13.74 3.25 -6.32
CA MET A 94 12.58 3.90 -5.69
C MET A 94 12.26 5.23 -6.37
N LEU A 95 10.99 5.42 -6.72
CA LEU A 95 10.49 6.61 -7.42
C LEU A 95 10.05 7.70 -6.44
N ASN A 96 9.44 7.31 -5.31
CA ASN A 96 8.92 8.26 -4.34
C ASN A 96 9.95 8.57 -3.24
N ARG A 97 10.87 9.50 -3.52
CA ARG A 97 11.88 9.97 -2.55
C ARG A 97 11.35 10.95 -1.50
N ARG A 98 10.05 11.31 -1.52
CA ARG A 98 9.50 12.29 -0.56
C ARG A 98 9.45 11.76 0.86
N MET A 99 9.39 10.43 1.02
CA MET A 99 9.29 9.78 2.34
C MET A 99 10.65 9.55 2.99
N ASN A 100 11.73 9.41 2.20
CA ASN A 100 13.08 9.31 2.73
C ASN A 100 14.10 10.00 1.80
N PRO A 101 14.51 11.24 2.12
CA PRO A 101 15.52 11.94 1.34
C PRO A 101 16.90 11.29 1.50
N ASP A 102 17.11 10.51 2.57
CA ASP A 102 18.33 9.75 2.75
C ASP A 102 18.21 8.38 2.08
N SER A 103 19.00 8.18 1.03
CA SER A 103 19.15 6.93 0.28
C SER A 103 19.66 5.74 1.11
N THR A 104 19.75 5.83 2.45
CA THR A 104 20.33 4.82 3.34
C THR A 104 19.59 3.49 3.24
N CYS A 105 18.25 3.47 3.35
CA CYS A 105 17.47 2.23 3.21
C CYS A 105 17.60 1.63 1.81
N GLU A 106 17.53 2.46 0.76
CA GLU A 106 17.72 2.00 -0.62
C GLU A 106 19.11 1.39 -0.82
N ARG A 107 20.17 2.02 -0.31
CA ARG A 107 21.55 1.55 -0.43
C ARG A 107 21.76 0.24 0.34
N ALA A 108 21.26 0.17 1.57
CA ALA A 108 21.35 -1.03 2.40
C ALA A 108 20.60 -2.20 1.74
N ALA A 109 19.37 -1.97 1.27
CA ALA A 109 18.56 -2.97 0.58
C ALA A 109 19.22 -3.42 -0.74
N ARG A 110 19.78 -2.51 -1.55
CA ARG A 110 20.53 -2.87 -2.77
C ARG A 110 21.73 -3.77 -2.47
N ALA A 111 22.49 -3.45 -1.41
CA ALA A 111 23.65 -4.25 -1.03
C ALA A 111 23.25 -5.65 -0.53
N ALA A 112 22.19 -5.75 0.27
CA ALA A 112 21.75 -6.98 0.89
C ALA A 112 20.97 -7.90 -0.08
N SER A 113 20.18 -7.34 -0.99
CA SER A 113 19.35 -8.11 -1.93
C SER A 113 20.12 -8.83 -3.04
N ARG A 114 21.39 -8.49 -3.27
CA ARG A 114 22.24 -9.14 -4.29
C ARG A 114 21.63 -9.17 -5.70
N GLY A 115 20.85 -8.16 -6.06
CA GLY A 115 20.21 -8.06 -7.37
C GLY A 115 18.79 -8.60 -7.45
N ASP A 116 18.29 -9.23 -6.38
CA ASP A 116 16.93 -9.75 -6.31
C ASP A 116 15.93 -8.60 -6.02
N GLU A 117 15.02 -8.33 -6.96
CA GLU A 117 14.05 -7.25 -6.80
C GLU A 117 12.99 -7.53 -5.74
N CYS A 118 12.64 -8.80 -5.50
CA CYS A 118 11.68 -9.18 -4.48
C CYS A 118 12.30 -8.98 -3.09
N GLU A 119 13.53 -9.47 -2.91
CA GLU A 119 14.30 -9.26 -1.68
C GLU A 119 14.55 -7.77 -1.41
N PHE A 120 14.89 -7.01 -2.45
CA PHE A 120 15.08 -5.57 -2.36
C PHE A 120 13.82 -4.85 -1.88
N ALA A 121 12.66 -5.15 -2.47
CA ALA A 121 11.40 -4.52 -2.10
C ALA A 121 11.08 -4.75 -0.62
N PHE A 122 11.30 -5.97 -0.13
CA PHE A 122 11.09 -6.32 1.27
C PHE A 122 12.06 -5.59 2.21
N LEU A 123 13.36 -5.67 1.94
CA LEU A 123 14.39 -5.06 2.79
C LEU A 123 14.28 -3.53 2.80
N TYR A 124 13.95 -2.92 1.67
CA TYR A 124 13.68 -1.48 1.59
C TYR A 124 12.52 -1.14 2.52
N GLN A 125 11.38 -1.84 2.40
CA GLN A 125 10.20 -1.50 3.20
C GLN A 125 10.35 -1.79 4.68
N LYS A 126 11.03 -2.89 5.04
CA LYS A 126 11.37 -3.18 6.43
C LYS A 126 12.22 -2.07 7.07
N CYS A 127 13.03 -1.35 6.28
CA CYS A 127 13.85 -0.23 6.75
C CYS A 127 13.09 1.11 6.73
N ASP A 128 12.33 1.37 5.67
CA ASP A 128 11.71 2.67 5.39
C ASP A 128 10.35 2.83 6.09
N HIS A 129 9.67 1.72 6.40
CA HIS A 129 8.34 1.69 7.01
C HIS A 129 7.26 2.44 6.22
N LEU A 130 7.39 2.59 4.89
CA LEU A 130 6.46 3.36 4.05
C LEU A 130 5.01 2.85 4.16
N LEU A 131 4.84 1.53 4.28
CA LEU A 131 3.51 0.93 4.42
C LEU A 131 2.97 0.97 5.85
N ASP A 132 3.77 1.37 6.85
CA ASP A 132 3.27 1.62 8.22
C ASP A 132 2.72 3.05 8.36
N VAL A 133 3.04 3.95 7.42
CA VAL A 133 2.49 5.31 7.39
C VAL A 133 1.18 5.29 6.60
N ASN A 134 0.06 5.56 7.28
CA ASN A 134 -1.28 5.76 6.71
C ASN A 134 -1.33 7.01 5.80
N GLU A 135 -0.58 7.03 4.71
CA GLU A 135 -0.50 8.17 3.79
C GLU A 135 -0.68 7.74 2.33
N PHE A 136 -1.79 7.04 2.08
CA PHE A 136 -2.45 7.12 0.78
C PHE A 136 -3.70 7.99 0.92
N ASP A 137 -3.51 9.21 1.43
CA ASP A 137 -4.39 10.33 1.12
C ASP A 137 -4.13 10.71 -0.36
N TYR A 138 -4.78 9.98 -1.27
CA TYR A 138 -4.95 10.38 -2.67
C TYR A 138 -6.24 11.18 -2.84
#